data_AF-A0A0D7BTN1-F1
#
_entry.id   AF-A0A0D7BTN1-F1
#
_cell.length_a   1.000
_cell.length_b   1.000
_cell.length_c   1.000
_cell.angle_alpha   90.00
_cell.angle_beta   90.00
_cell.angle_gamma   90.00
#
_symmetry.space_group_name_H-M   'P 1'
#
loop_
_entity.id
_entity.type
_entity.pdbx_description
1 polymer ?
#
loop_
_entity_poly.entity_id
_entity_poly.type
_entity_poly.pdbx_seq_one_letter_code
_entity_poly.pdbx_strand_id
1 'polypeptide(L)'
;MRTPRRSLFLPTLAFVLLSSLPLRADASTSDAVLLSRAEAHEHNVHEHKMNMHEHVHSGTVLEHWNETLQLETHAPTPPSYFTLDFDNVPETEHKYTGLMFLHGLLMGLAFFVSLPAGIALRSVKHAWHGIAVASFYGFIAMGCASSALYTKLSPHLYEGQAHSRQGYLTILVAASLTIVDLLSIIRRIFAFVRSRQKFQLRTFWNSTILGRDETWLKDLTPEEYVGLVSEEPEEIELDDSGKGLASPTSSERRVHYDERTIHGSTAQWANDVNRAHSVTSERTLLGSRSMHSDDTLDVTKPSYRTAVGWKQRIGNAVFATVERSLVIAGFALVISGIVVYTGGCRENYITGCLAHLIKGGIFWCYGLLTFARYLGAYSDLGWSWNAPGDRSTPTAEFVEALVITLYGCTNTWLERLGALPGSPYTTKQIQHIGIAVMFWFAGLIGMALESKRLRRWVSTMTVASLPASVDRNSEAVAEPPSYRGSFNPFPALVIGVTGTAMAAHFQPYRFQVEIHMLWGNLLAGFAVLRFLTYFFLWLNPPRSLLPSRPPTEALASFCLAAGGMAFMLSTEEVTIAAMRRGRDDSMMFANVTVAITCLAFCWLVGVVGFKAFLRTRSSPKVSFHDTA
;
A
#
# COMPACT_ATOMS: atom_id res chain seq x y z
N MET A 1 -39.87 0.63 -3.65
CA MET A 1 -38.82 0.26 -2.68
C MET A 1 -37.56 -0.11 -3.42
N ARG A 2 -36.54 0.77 -3.43
CA ARG A 2 -35.23 0.54 -4.06
C ARG A 2 -34.25 0.05 -2.99
N THR A 3 -33.67 -1.13 -3.21
CA THR A 3 -32.68 -1.75 -2.34
C THR A 3 -31.35 -0.96 -2.34
N PRO A 4 -30.64 -0.85 -1.20
CA PRO A 4 -29.40 -0.08 -1.12
C PRO A 4 -28.21 -0.92 -1.61
N ARG A 5 -27.46 -0.36 -2.58
CA ARG A 5 -26.09 -0.79 -2.92
C ARG A 5 -25.24 -0.74 -1.63
N ARG A 6 -24.70 -1.89 -1.21
CA ARG A 6 -23.77 -2.03 -0.07
C ARG A 6 -22.40 -2.50 -0.56
N SER A 7 -21.38 -1.74 -0.17
CA SER A 7 -20.00 -2.15 0.16
C SER A 7 -19.28 -3.12 -0.78
N LEU A 8 -18.59 -2.57 -1.78
CA LEU A 8 -17.48 -3.23 -2.49
C LEU A 8 -16.17 -2.96 -1.76
N PHE A 9 -15.75 -3.78 -0.78
CA PHE A 9 -14.35 -3.89 -0.31
C PHE A 9 -14.01 -5.24 0.37
N LEU A 10 -14.85 -6.26 0.23
CA LEU A 10 -14.56 -7.58 0.81
C LEU A 10 -13.44 -8.41 0.14
N PRO A 11 -13.11 -8.29 -1.17
CA PRO A 11 -12.18 -9.25 -1.78
C PRO A 11 -10.70 -8.97 -1.45
N THR A 12 -10.34 -7.73 -1.08
CA THR A 12 -8.98 -7.39 -0.62
C THR A 12 -8.70 -7.94 0.78
N LEU A 13 -9.73 -8.04 1.62
CA LEU A 13 -9.62 -8.48 3.00
C LEU A 13 -9.49 -10.01 3.13
N ALA A 14 -10.18 -10.77 2.27
CA ALA A 14 -10.12 -12.22 2.27
C ALA A 14 -8.71 -12.75 1.96
N PHE A 15 -7.95 -12.06 1.10
CA PHE A 15 -6.61 -12.52 0.71
C PHE A 15 -5.55 -12.26 1.80
N VAL A 16 -5.68 -11.15 2.54
CA VAL A 16 -4.81 -10.85 3.70
C VAL A 16 -5.16 -11.72 4.91
N LEU A 17 -6.45 -12.08 5.08
CA LEU A 17 -6.87 -13.01 6.12
C LEU A 17 -6.47 -14.47 5.80
N LEU A 18 -6.55 -14.91 4.54
CA LEU A 18 -6.14 -16.26 4.15
C LEU A 18 -4.63 -16.50 4.27
N SER A 19 -3.79 -15.48 4.08
CA SER A 19 -2.34 -15.61 4.30
C SER A 19 -1.93 -15.64 5.78
N SER A 20 -2.86 -15.33 6.70
CA SER A 20 -2.63 -15.26 8.15
C SER A 20 -3.25 -16.41 8.95
N LEU A 21 -3.89 -17.39 8.30
CA LEU A 21 -4.42 -18.57 8.98
C LEU A 21 -3.30 -19.61 9.18
N PRO A 22 -2.90 -19.96 10.42
CA PRO A 22 -2.19 -21.20 10.64
C PRO A 22 -3.16 -22.35 10.36
N LEU A 23 -2.92 -23.08 9.26
CA LEU A 23 -3.57 -24.37 9.03
C LEU A 23 -3.17 -25.33 10.16
N ARG A 24 -4.12 -25.53 11.08
CA ARG A 24 -4.35 -26.64 12.02
C ARG A 24 -3.26 -27.72 11.97
N ALA A 25 -2.44 -27.79 13.03
CA ALA A 25 -1.66 -28.97 13.33
C ALA A 25 -2.61 -30.06 13.87
N ASP A 26 -2.49 -31.28 13.35
CA ASP A 26 -3.33 -32.42 13.72
C ASP A 26 -3.13 -32.79 15.20
N ALA A 27 -4.24 -32.85 15.93
CA ALA A 27 -4.31 -33.02 17.38
C ALA A 27 -4.71 -34.45 17.80
N SER A 28 -4.17 -35.50 17.15
CA SER A 28 -4.62 -36.88 17.45
C SER A 28 -3.54 -37.83 17.98
N THR A 29 -2.26 -37.42 18.04
CA THR A 29 -1.17 -38.27 18.57
C THR A 29 -0.56 -37.75 19.87
N SER A 30 -0.91 -36.53 20.31
CA SER A 30 -0.35 -35.87 21.50
C SER A 30 -1.04 -36.30 22.81
N ASP A 31 -2.30 -36.73 22.76
CA ASP A 31 -3.12 -36.93 23.96
C ASP A 31 -2.75 -38.19 24.76
N ALA A 32 -2.24 -39.23 24.09
CA ALA A 32 -1.86 -40.48 24.76
C ALA A 32 -0.54 -40.38 25.54
N VAL A 33 0.37 -39.49 25.12
CA VAL A 33 1.68 -39.27 25.78
C VAL A 33 1.58 -38.24 26.92
N LEU A 34 0.63 -37.30 26.83
CA LEU A 34 0.41 -36.28 27.87
C LEU A 34 -0.24 -36.83 29.14
N LEU A 35 -1.11 -37.83 29.03
CA LEU A 35 -1.75 -38.46 30.20
C LEU A 35 -0.74 -39.24 31.07
N SER A 36 0.20 -39.96 30.46
CA SER A 36 1.23 -40.70 31.22
C SER A 36 2.26 -39.78 31.90
N ARG A 37 2.42 -38.53 31.45
CA ARG A 37 3.35 -37.54 32.03
C ARG A 37 2.70 -36.66 33.10
N ALA A 38 1.37 -36.59 33.14
CA ALA A 38 0.60 -35.85 34.15
C ALA A 38 0.68 -36.51 35.53
N GLU A 39 0.59 -37.85 35.61
CA GLU A 39 0.63 -38.58 36.89
C GLU A 39 2.01 -38.56 37.56
N ALA A 40 3.10 -38.44 36.78
CA ALA A 40 4.46 -38.36 37.33
C ALA A 40 4.83 -36.94 37.82
N HIS A 41 4.10 -35.90 37.42
CA HIS A 41 4.42 -34.51 37.79
C HIS A 41 3.72 -34.06 39.08
N GLU A 42 2.58 -34.68 39.44
CA GLU A 42 1.76 -34.24 40.58
C GLU A 42 2.45 -34.44 41.94
N HIS A 43 3.40 -35.39 42.05
CA HIS A 43 4.12 -35.68 43.29
C HIS A 43 5.27 -34.72 43.61
N ASN A 44 5.73 -33.88 42.67
CA ASN A 44 6.83 -32.92 42.89
C ASN A 44 6.37 -31.45 43.00
N VAL A 45 5.07 -31.17 42.82
CA VAL A 45 4.54 -29.79 42.74
C VAL A 45 4.13 -29.22 44.10
N HIS A 46 4.02 -30.05 45.14
CA HIS A 46 3.54 -29.58 46.44
C HIS A 46 4.59 -28.88 47.31
N GLU A 47 5.88 -29.09 47.10
CA GLU A 47 6.93 -28.48 47.93
C GLU A 47 7.49 -27.17 47.36
N HIS A 48 7.25 -26.87 46.07
CA HIS A 48 7.81 -25.68 45.41
C HIS A 48 6.87 -24.45 45.39
N LYS A 49 5.65 -24.58 45.95
CA LYS A 49 4.63 -23.50 45.92
C LYS A 49 4.79 -22.43 47.00
N MET A 50 5.74 -22.55 47.93
CA MET A 50 5.82 -21.64 49.08
C MET A 50 6.70 -20.39 48.87
N ASN A 51 7.44 -20.28 47.76
CA ASN A 51 8.28 -19.10 47.45
C ASN A 51 7.85 -18.30 46.20
N MET A 52 6.72 -18.64 45.57
CA MET A 52 6.21 -17.96 44.36
C MET A 52 5.30 -16.76 44.70
N HIS A 53 5.66 -15.99 45.72
CA HIS A 53 5.00 -14.74 46.08
C HIS A 53 6.03 -13.62 46.29
N GLU A 54 6.83 -13.35 45.26
CA GLU A 54 7.48 -12.05 45.14
C GLU A 54 7.11 -11.43 43.79
N HIS A 55 6.28 -10.40 43.89
CA HIS A 55 5.78 -9.61 42.79
C HIS A 55 6.94 -8.90 42.09
N VAL A 56 7.31 -9.33 40.87
CA VAL A 56 8.17 -8.54 39.97
C VAL A 56 7.34 -7.41 39.34
N HIS A 57 6.88 -6.49 40.18
CA HIS A 57 6.37 -5.18 39.77
C HIS A 57 7.34 -4.05 40.14
N SER A 58 8.56 -4.39 40.58
CA SER A 58 9.68 -3.48 40.87
C SER A 58 11.00 -4.05 40.34
N GLY A 59 10.99 -4.59 39.11
CA GLY A 59 12.20 -5.15 38.49
C GLY A 59 13.14 -4.05 38.04
N THR A 60 14.29 -3.92 38.70
CA THR A 60 15.41 -3.12 38.19
C THR A 60 15.75 -3.58 36.77
N VAL A 61 15.82 -2.65 35.82
CA VAL A 61 16.26 -2.94 34.45
C VAL A 61 17.70 -3.46 34.51
N LEU A 62 17.95 -4.61 33.89
CA LEU A 62 19.28 -5.22 33.87
C LEU A 62 20.17 -4.47 32.89
N GLU A 63 21.34 -4.05 33.37
CA GLU A 63 22.35 -3.36 32.55
C GLU A 63 23.25 -4.32 31.76
N HIS A 64 23.37 -5.56 32.23
CA HIS A 64 24.27 -6.55 31.64
C HIS A 64 23.53 -7.86 31.32
N TRP A 65 24.01 -8.53 30.28
CA TRP A 65 23.52 -9.84 29.89
C TRP A 65 23.77 -10.88 30.99
N ASN A 66 22.74 -11.63 31.34
CA ASN A 66 22.85 -12.75 32.29
C ASN A 66 22.25 -14.02 31.66
N GLU A 67 23.13 -14.90 31.21
CA GLU A 67 22.75 -16.16 30.55
C GLU A 67 21.98 -17.09 31.50
N THR A 68 22.33 -17.13 32.79
CA THR A 68 21.68 -18.00 33.77
C THR A 68 20.22 -17.59 33.98
N LEU A 69 19.95 -16.30 34.11
CA LEU A 69 18.59 -15.77 34.25
C LEU A 69 17.74 -16.03 32.99
N GLN A 70 18.35 -15.94 31.81
CA GLN A 70 17.64 -16.31 30.57
C GLN A 70 17.28 -17.79 30.56
N LEU A 71 18.18 -18.66 31.00
CA LEU A 71 17.97 -20.11 31.02
C LEU A 71 16.93 -20.58 32.05
N GLU A 72 16.63 -19.76 33.07
CA GLU A 72 15.53 -20.01 34.00
C GLU A 72 14.16 -19.88 33.32
N THR A 73 14.06 -19.02 32.31
CA THR A 73 12.79 -18.72 31.63
C THR A 73 12.68 -19.37 30.26
N HIS A 74 13.81 -19.68 29.61
CA HIS A 74 13.87 -20.16 28.23
C HIS A 74 14.90 -21.28 28.04
N ALA A 75 14.61 -22.19 27.10
CA ALA A 75 15.55 -23.23 26.71
C ALA A 75 16.83 -22.66 26.06
N PRO A 76 17.98 -23.36 26.16
CA PRO A 76 19.20 -22.97 25.48
C PRO A 76 18.97 -22.92 23.97
N THR A 77 19.57 -21.92 23.30
CA THR A 77 19.36 -21.72 21.86
C THR A 77 19.98 -22.86 21.06
N PRO A 78 19.17 -23.68 20.35
CA PRO A 78 19.66 -24.77 19.52
C PRO A 78 20.40 -24.24 18.28
N PRO A 79 21.24 -25.08 17.62
CA PRO A 79 21.91 -24.68 16.38
C PRO A 79 20.90 -24.33 15.27
N SER A 80 21.35 -23.47 14.36
CA SER A 80 20.62 -23.04 13.17
C SER A 80 21.49 -23.08 11.91
N TYR A 81 20.89 -22.89 10.74
CA TYR A 81 21.64 -22.79 9.48
C TYR A 81 22.65 -21.64 9.54
N PHE A 82 22.29 -20.52 10.15
CA PHE A 82 23.20 -19.41 10.39
C PHE A 82 24.41 -19.83 11.25
N THR A 83 24.19 -20.55 12.36
CA THR A 83 25.31 -20.97 13.20
C THR A 83 26.17 -22.01 12.49
N LEU A 84 25.59 -22.94 11.71
CA LEU A 84 26.39 -23.89 10.91
C LEU A 84 27.28 -23.18 9.89
N ASP A 85 26.73 -22.15 9.23
CA ASP A 85 27.42 -21.40 8.18
C ASP A 85 28.50 -20.46 8.75
N PHE A 86 28.22 -19.79 9.87
CA PHE A 86 29.06 -18.71 10.41
C PHE A 86 29.77 -19.03 11.73
N ASP A 87 29.17 -19.82 12.63
CA ASP A 87 29.66 -20.04 14.00
C ASP A 87 30.25 -21.48 14.18
N ASN A 88 31.58 -21.60 14.17
CA ASN A 88 32.42 -22.72 14.68
C ASN A 88 31.89 -24.18 14.55
N VAL A 89 31.64 -24.63 13.31
CA VAL A 89 31.72 -26.07 12.97
C VAL A 89 33.19 -26.42 12.65
N PRO A 90 33.72 -27.60 13.05
CA PRO A 90 35.08 -28.01 12.68
C PRO A 90 35.32 -27.89 11.16
N GLU A 91 36.53 -27.45 10.77
CA GLU A 91 36.95 -27.11 9.39
C GLU A 91 36.76 -28.22 8.33
N THR A 92 36.30 -29.40 8.74
CA THR A 92 36.11 -30.60 7.92
C THR A 92 34.78 -30.65 7.16
N GLU A 93 33.80 -29.79 7.47
CA GLU A 93 32.53 -29.71 6.74
C GLU A 93 32.50 -28.54 5.74
N HIS A 94 32.22 -28.84 4.47
CA HIS A 94 32.12 -27.82 3.42
C HIS A 94 30.96 -26.86 3.71
N LYS A 95 31.26 -25.56 3.76
CA LYS A 95 30.27 -24.49 3.93
C LYS A 95 29.63 -24.13 2.59
N TYR A 96 28.29 -24.12 2.54
CA TYR A 96 27.53 -23.81 1.32
C TYR A 96 26.80 -22.47 1.40
N THR A 97 27.38 -21.50 2.10
CA THR A 97 26.82 -20.15 2.31
C THR A 97 26.44 -19.44 1.01
N GLY A 98 27.24 -19.62 -0.04
CA GLY A 98 27.00 -19.04 -1.36
C GLY A 98 25.69 -19.50 -1.99
N LEU A 99 25.23 -20.73 -1.75
CA LEU A 99 23.98 -21.24 -2.31
C LEU A 99 22.77 -20.57 -1.64
N MET A 100 22.81 -20.36 -0.32
CA MET A 100 21.74 -19.66 0.39
C MET A 100 21.69 -18.18 0.00
N PHE A 101 22.85 -17.51 -0.10
CA PHE A 101 22.91 -16.13 -0.57
C PHE A 101 22.39 -16.00 -2.01
N LEU A 102 22.77 -16.92 -2.90
CA LEU A 102 22.27 -16.97 -4.27
C LEU A 102 20.76 -17.17 -4.32
N HIS A 103 20.21 -18.05 -3.49
CA HIS A 103 18.75 -18.23 -3.36
C HIS A 103 18.08 -16.91 -2.96
N GLY A 104 18.53 -16.27 -1.88
CA GLY A 104 17.98 -15.01 -1.39
C GLY A 104 18.07 -13.88 -2.44
N LEU A 105 19.21 -13.76 -3.12
CA LEU A 105 19.42 -12.77 -4.17
C LEU A 105 18.48 -12.99 -5.36
N LEU A 106 18.39 -14.22 -5.87
CA LEU A 106 17.55 -14.55 -7.02
C LEU A 106 16.06 -14.37 -6.72
N MET A 107 15.60 -14.82 -5.55
CA MET A 107 14.21 -14.62 -5.12
C MET A 107 13.92 -13.13 -4.88
N GLY A 108 14.89 -12.38 -4.35
CA GLY A 108 14.80 -10.92 -4.20
C GLY A 108 14.66 -10.21 -5.56
N LEU A 109 15.49 -10.58 -6.54
CA LEU A 109 15.40 -10.05 -7.92
C LEU A 109 14.08 -10.44 -8.59
N ALA A 110 13.54 -11.63 -8.33
CA ALA A 110 12.25 -12.04 -8.85
C ALA A 110 11.11 -11.15 -8.30
N PHE A 111 10.94 -11.12 -6.98
CA PHE A 111 9.77 -10.49 -6.35
C PHE A 111 9.86 -8.97 -6.20
N PHE A 112 11.06 -8.41 -6.02
CA PHE A 112 11.20 -6.96 -5.81
C PHE A 112 11.64 -6.20 -7.05
N VAL A 113 12.24 -6.84 -8.06
CA VAL A 113 12.69 -6.18 -9.30
C VAL A 113 11.84 -6.57 -10.49
N SER A 114 11.84 -7.86 -10.85
CA SER A 114 11.19 -8.35 -12.06
C SER A 114 9.67 -8.24 -12.01
N LEU A 115 9.05 -8.60 -10.87
CA LEU A 115 7.60 -8.51 -10.68
C LEU A 115 7.09 -7.06 -10.77
N PRO A 116 7.61 -6.06 -10.01
CA PRO A 116 7.18 -4.66 -10.16
C PRO A 116 7.42 -4.09 -11.56
N ALA A 117 8.53 -4.44 -12.21
CA ALA A 117 8.79 -4.05 -13.59
C ALA A 117 7.76 -4.66 -14.56
N GLY A 118 7.39 -5.93 -14.35
CA GLY A 118 6.35 -6.63 -15.09
C GLY A 118 4.98 -5.94 -14.96
N ILE A 119 4.60 -5.56 -13.74
CA ILE A 119 3.35 -4.83 -13.44
C ILE A 119 3.37 -3.44 -14.12
N ALA A 120 4.50 -2.72 -14.06
CA ALA A 120 4.64 -1.42 -14.72
C ALA A 120 4.49 -1.53 -16.25
N LEU A 121 5.16 -2.50 -16.87
CA LEU A 121 5.08 -2.75 -18.32
C LEU A 121 3.69 -3.20 -18.77
N ARG A 122 2.99 -4.00 -17.93
CA ARG A 122 1.61 -4.42 -18.15
C ARG A 122 0.67 -3.22 -18.22
N SER A 123 0.81 -2.27 -17.29
CA SER A 123 -0.06 -1.10 -17.18
C SER A 123 -0.03 -0.15 -18.40
N VAL A 124 0.95 -0.33 -19.30
CA VAL A 124 1.13 0.45 -20.54
C VAL A 124 1.00 -0.45 -21.79
N LYS A 125 0.61 -1.72 -21.62
CA LYS A 125 0.56 -2.74 -22.70
C LYS A 125 1.85 -2.76 -23.53
N HIS A 126 3.01 -2.74 -22.86
CA HIS A 126 4.31 -2.69 -23.52
C HIS A 126 4.78 -4.08 -23.97
N ALA A 127 5.42 -4.18 -25.14
CA ALA A 127 5.84 -5.47 -25.72
C ALA A 127 6.85 -6.26 -24.85
N TRP A 128 7.64 -5.56 -24.05
CA TRP A 128 8.64 -6.18 -23.17
C TRP A 128 8.06 -6.82 -21.91
N HIS A 129 6.75 -6.72 -21.69
CA HIS A 129 6.09 -7.38 -20.56
C HIS A 129 6.38 -8.89 -20.52
N GLY A 130 6.33 -9.57 -21.68
CA GLY A 130 6.64 -11.01 -21.76
C GLY A 130 8.07 -11.35 -21.35
N ILE A 131 9.04 -10.48 -21.65
CA ILE A 131 10.45 -10.66 -21.25
C ILE A 131 10.57 -10.49 -19.72
N ALA A 132 9.87 -9.53 -19.14
CA ALA A 132 9.84 -9.35 -17.69
C ALA A 132 9.26 -10.61 -17.00
N VAL A 133 8.13 -11.14 -17.47
CA VAL A 133 7.54 -12.37 -16.93
C VAL A 133 8.48 -13.58 -17.10
N ALA A 134 9.16 -13.72 -18.25
CA ALA A 134 10.14 -14.77 -18.45
C ALA A 134 11.33 -14.67 -17.48
N SER A 135 11.84 -13.45 -17.25
CA SER A 135 12.90 -13.20 -16.28
C SER A 135 12.46 -13.53 -14.84
N PHE A 136 11.21 -13.24 -14.49
CA PHE A 136 10.62 -13.55 -13.19
C PHE A 136 10.66 -15.05 -12.90
N TYR A 137 10.15 -15.88 -13.82
CA TYR A 137 10.21 -17.34 -13.67
C TYR A 137 11.61 -17.91 -13.79
N GLY A 138 12.49 -17.31 -14.60
CA GLY A 138 13.90 -17.69 -14.68
C GLY A 138 14.59 -17.55 -13.32
N PHE A 139 14.42 -16.40 -12.66
CA PHE A 139 14.95 -16.19 -11.31
C PHE A 139 14.33 -17.12 -10.26
N ILE A 140 13.01 -17.38 -10.31
CA ILE A 140 12.36 -18.35 -9.41
C ILE A 140 12.94 -19.76 -9.62
N ALA A 141 13.09 -20.21 -10.87
CA ALA A 141 13.59 -21.55 -11.15
C ALA A 141 15.04 -21.72 -10.64
N MET A 142 15.90 -20.75 -10.90
CA MET A 142 17.28 -20.75 -10.39
C MET A 142 17.35 -20.61 -8.86
N GLY A 143 16.47 -19.80 -8.27
CA GLY A 143 16.34 -19.64 -6.82
C GLY A 143 15.89 -20.94 -6.14
N CYS A 144 14.89 -21.62 -6.68
CA CYS A 144 14.46 -22.93 -6.19
C CYS A 144 15.54 -24.00 -6.38
N ALA A 145 16.26 -24.00 -7.50
CA ALA A 145 17.35 -24.94 -7.75
C ALA A 145 18.51 -24.76 -6.74
N SER A 146 18.91 -23.52 -6.45
CA SER A 146 19.94 -23.23 -5.44
C SER A 146 19.52 -23.61 -4.02
N SER A 147 18.26 -23.36 -3.64
CA SER A 147 17.71 -23.81 -2.34
C SER A 147 17.61 -25.32 -2.23
N ALA A 148 17.18 -26.01 -3.30
CA ALA A 148 17.12 -27.48 -3.33
C ALA A 148 18.51 -28.09 -3.20
N LEU A 149 19.51 -27.50 -3.86
CA LEU A 149 20.90 -27.94 -3.76
C LEU A 149 21.46 -27.69 -2.34
N TYR A 150 21.21 -26.52 -1.75
CA TYR A 150 21.61 -26.23 -0.36
C TYR A 150 21.01 -27.26 0.59
N THR A 151 19.70 -27.48 0.51
CA THR A 151 18.97 -28.42 1.37
C THR A 151 19.50 -29.85 1.27
N LYS A 152 19.93 -30.28 0.08
CA LYS A 152 20.51 -31.62 -0.13
C LYS A 152 21.93 -31.75 0.44
N LEU A 153 22.69 -30.66 0.46
CA LEU A 153 24.08 -30.64 0.90
C LEU A 153 24.24 -30.31 2.40
N SER A 154 23.25 -29.65 2.99
CA SER A 154 23.20 -29.31 4.42
C SER A 154 22.39 -30.32 5.22
N PRO A 155 22.67 -30.52 6.52
CA PRO A 155 21.82 -31.33 7.38
C PRO A 155 20.40 -30.73 7.47
N HIS A 156 19.39 -31.60 7.50
CA HIS A 156 18.01 -31.19 7.70
C HIS A 156 17.77 -30.84 9.18
N LEU A 157 17.74 -29.54 9.51
CA LEU A 157 17.54 -29.05 10.88
C LEU A 157 16.08 -28.88 11.28
N TYR A 158 15.20 -28.57 10.31
CA TYR A 158 13.79 -28.28 10.56
C TYR A 158 12.88 -29.12 9.67
N GLU A 159 12.33 -30.20 10.25
CA GLU A 159 11.30 -30.98 9.59
C GLU A 159 9.99 -30.20 9.52
N GLY A 160 9.35 -30.17 8.34
CA GLY A 160 8.04 -29.53 8.17
C GLY A 160 8.01 -28.00 8.24
N GLN A 161 9.15 -27.31 8.03
CA GLN A 161 9.18 -25.84 8.05
C GLN A 161 8.18 -25.20 7.07
N ALA A 162 7.57 -24.09 7.50
CA ALA A 162 6.46 -23.46 6.78
C ALA A 162 6.90 -22.61 5.58
N HIS A 163 8.14 -22.12 5.55
CA HIS A 163 8.65 -21.23 4.51
C HIS A 163 8.59 -21.85 3.11
N SER A 164 9.06 -23.09 2.91
CA SER A 164 8.98 -23.74 1.60
C SER A 164 7.54 -24.00 1.18
N ARG A 165 6.66 -24.41 2.11
CA ARG A 165 5.24 -24.63 1.82
C ARG A 165 4.55 -23.32 1.37
N GLN A 166 4.81 -22.22 2.09
CA GLN A 166 4.31 -20.89 1.73
C GLN A 166 4.92 -20.38 0.42
N GLY A 167 6.19 -20.67 0.15
CA GLY A 167 6.89 -20.34 -1.08
C GLY A 167 6.25 -21.00 -2.29
N TYR A 168 6.05 -22.32 -2.26
CA TYR A 168 5.38 -23.06 -3.34
C TYR A 168 3.94 -22.60 -3.56
N LEU A 169 3.19 -22.29 -2.48
CA LEU A 169 1.86 -21.70 -2.60
C LEU A 169 1.88 -20.34 -3.32
N THR A 170 2.84 -19.48 -2.97
CA THR A 170 2.98 -18.16 -3.60
C THR A 170 3.36 -18.28 -5.08
N ILE A 171 4.25 -19.21 -5.42
CA ILE A 171 4.60 -19.53 -6.81
C ILE A 171 3.39 -20.07 -7.57
N LEU A 172 2.57 -20.91 -6.95
CA LEU A 172 1.33 -21.44 -7.54
C LEU A 172 0.32 -20.33 -7.82
N VAL A 173 0.14 -19.39 -6.87
CA VAL A 173 -0.71 -18.20 -7.08
C VAL A 173 -0.17 -17.38 -8.25
N ALA A 174 1.13 -17.11 -8.29
CA ALA A 174 1.74 -16.36 -9.39
C ALA A 174 1.57 -17.07 -10.74
N ALA A 175 1.75 -18.40 -10.78
CA ALA A 175 1.48 -19.24 -11.94
C ALA A 175 0.00 -19.20 -12.37
N SER A 176 -0.94 -19.18 -11.42
CA SER A 176 -2.36 -19.06 -11.75
C SER A 176 -2.70 -17.75 -12.46
N LEU A 177 -2.09 -16.63 -12.06
CA LEU A 177 -2.30 -15.33 -12.71
C LEU A 177 -1.78 -15.33 -14.15
N THR A 178 -0.59 -15.89 -14.36
CA THR A 178 0.01 -15.95 -15.71
C THR A 178 -0.70 -16.96 -16.61
N ILE A 179 -1.30 -18.02 -16.05
CA ILE A 179 -2.21 -18.91 -16.80
C ILE A 179 -3.44 -18.14 -17.26
N VAL A 180 -4.06 -17.32 -16.41
CA VAL A 180 -5.21 -16.48 -16.79
C VAL A 180 -4.83 -15.53 -17.93
N ASP A 181 -3.66 -14.90 -17.86
CA ASP A 181 -3.15 -14.03 -18.92
C ASP A 181 -2.89 -14.81 -20.22
N LEU A 182 -2.24 -15.98 -20.14
CA LEU A 182 -1.95 -16.81 -21.31
C LEU A 182 -3.23 -17.32 -21.98
N LEU A 183 -4.25 -17.72 -21.22
CA LEU A 183 -5.56 -18.11 -21.75
C LEU A 183 -6.23 -16.96 -22.51
N SER A 184 -6.07 -15.72 -22.04
CA SER A 184 -6.58 -14.54 -22.74
C SER A 184 -5.89 -14.36 -24.10
N ILE A 185 -4.57 -14.55 -24.16
CA ILE A 185 -3.78 -14.46 -25.39
C ILE A 185 -4.16 -15.58 -26.36
N ILE A 186 -4.27 -16.83 -25.89
CA ILE A 186 -4.66 -17.99 -26.71
C ILE A 186 -6.04 -17.77 -27.33
N ARG A 187 -7.00 -17.24 -26.57
CA ARG A 187 -8.34 -16.91 -27.10
C ARG A 187 -8.28 -15.84 -28.18
N ARG A 188 -7.46 -14.79 -28.01
CA ARG A 188 -7.24 -13.77 -29.05
C ARG A 188 -6.63 -14.38 -30.30
N ILE A 189 -5.68 -15.30 -30.18
CA ILE A 189 -5.09 -16.03 -31.31
C ILE A 189 -6.16 -16.85 -32.03
N PHE A 190 -6.99 -17.59 -31.29
CA PHE A 190 -8.06 -18.39 -31.89
C PHE A 190 -9.11 -17.53 -32.61
N ALA A 191 -9.50 -16.38 -32.02
CA ALA A 191 -10.40 -15.43 -32.65
C ALA A 191 -9.80 -14.83 -33.93
N PHE A 192 -8.50 -14.49 -33.91
CA PHE A 192 -7.79 -13.99 -35.08
C PHE A 192 -7.76 -15.02 -36.21
N VAL A 193 -7.42 -16.28 -35.91
CA VAL A 193 -7.43 -17.39 -36.88
C VAL A 193 -8.84 -17.62 -37.45
N ARG A 194 -9.88 -17.53 -36.61
CA ARG A 194 -11.28 -17.68 -37.04
C ARG A 194 -11.77 -16.53 -37.92
N SER A 195 -11.27 -15.32 -37.71
CA SER A 195 -11.66 -14.11 -38.46
C SER A 195 -11.22 -14.13 -39.95
N ARG A 196 -10.35 -15.07 -40.35
CA ARG A 196 -9.80 -15.21 -41.72
C ARG A 196 -9.24 -13.91 -42.32
N GLN A 197 -8.76 -12.98 -41.50
CA GLN A 197 -8.07 -11.78 -42.01
C GLN A 197 -6.74 -12.14 -42.68
N LYS A 198 -6.30 -11.32 -43.65
CA LYS A 198 -4.99 -11.48 -44.29
C LYS A 198 -3.90 -11.35 -43.23
N PHE A 199 -3.05 -12.37 -43.09
CA PHE A 199 -1.99 -12.40 -42.08
C PHE A 199 -0.97 -11.29 -42.35
N GLN A 200 -0.99 -10.25 -41.52
CA GLN A 200 0.03 -9.22 -41.46
C GLN A 200 0.67 -9.27 -40.08
N LEU A 201 2.00 -9.48 -40.03
CA LEU A 201 2.73 -9.75 -38.79
C LEU A 201 2.62 -8.61 -37.77
N ARG A 202 2.61 -7.36 -38.25
CA ARG A 202 2.42 -6.16 -37.39
C ARG A 202 1.00 -6.08 -36.82
N THR A 203 0.00 -6.30 -37.65
CA THR A 203 -1.42 -6.27 -37.25
C THR A 203 -1.71 -7.40 -36.27
N PHE A 204 -1.21 -8.61 -36.54
CA PHE A 204 -1.27 -9.75 -35.63
C PHE A 204 -0.60 -9.44 -34.29
N TRP A 205 0.61 -8.89 -34.30
CA TRP A 205 1.34 -8.56 -33.07
C TRP A 205 0.59 -7.51 -32.23
N ASN A 206 0.13 -6.42 -32.85
CA ASN A 206 -0.56 -5.33 -32.16
C ASN A 206 -1.95 -5.72 -31.65
N SER A 207 -2.72 -6.49 -32.43
CA SER A 207 -4.08 -6.89 -32.07
C SER A 207 -4.12 -8.09 -31.13
N THR A 208 -3.28 -9.10 -31.38
CA THR A 208 -3.41 -10.42 -30.75
C THR A 208 -2.51 -10.57 -29.52
N ILE A 209 -1.26 -10.09 -29.60
CA ILE A 209 -0.27 -10.22 -28.53
C ILE A 209 -0.31 -9.00 -27.60
N LEU A 210 -0.35 -7.79 -28.17
CA LEU A 210 -0.42 -6.54 -27.40
C LEU A 210 -1.83 -6.15 -26.94
N GLY A 211 -2.87 -6.59 -27.66
CA GLY A 211 -4.26 -6.23 -27.35
C GLY A 211 -4.52 -4.71 -27.44
N ARG A 212 -3.92 -4.04 -28.42
CA ARG A 212 -4.15 -2.60 -28.69
C ARG A 212 -5.40 -2.35 -29.55
N ASP A 213 -5.69 -3.25 -30.48
CA ASP A 213 -6.84 -3.13 -31.39
C ASP A 213 -7.92 -4.15 -31.01
N GLU A 214 -8.87 -3.76 -30.16
CA GLU A 214 -10.00 -4.61 -29.70
C GLU A 214 -11.28 -4.45 -30.55
N THR A 215 -11.27 -3.55 -31.54
CA THR A 215 -12.45 -3.22 -32.38
C THR A 215 -13.05 -4.43 -33.09
N TRP A 216 -12.23 -5.37 -33.57
CA TRP A 216 -12.68 -6.58 -34.26
C TRP A 216 -13.11 -7.73 -33.33
N LEU A 217 -12.74 -7.67 -32.04
CA LEU A 217 -13.04 -8.71 -31.04
C LEU A 217 -14.43 -8.55 -30.43
N LYS A 218 -14.91 -7.28 -30.36
CA LYS A 218 -16.26 -6.93 -29.91
C LYS A 218 -17.35 -7.50 -30.83
N ASP A 219 -17.05 -7.67 -32.11
CA ASP A 219 -18.00 -8.20 -33.10
C ASP A 219 -18.15 -9.73 -33.09
N LEU A 220 -17.20 -10.48 -32.48
CA LEU A 220 -17.15 -11.95 -32.56
C LEU A 220 -17.44 -12.70 -31.25
N THR A 221 -17.46 -12.04 -30.08
CA THR A 221 -17.60 -12.74 -28.79
C THR A 221 -18.58 -12.06 -27.82
N PRO A 222 -19.43 -12.82 -27.09
CA PRO A 222 -20.32 -12.27 -26.06
C PRO A 222 -19.54 -11.59 -24.92
N GLU A 223 -20.05 -10.43 -24.49
CA GLU A 223 -19.41 -9.39 -23.66
C GLU A 223 -18.94 -9.79 -22.24
N GLU A 224 -19.12 -11.03 -21.76
CA GLU A 224 -19.00 -11.32 -20.31
C GLU A 224 -17.57 -11.55 -19.77
N TYR A 225 -16.52 -11.65 -20.62
CA TYR A 225 -15.18 -12.04 -20.14
C TYR A 225 -13.99 -11.26 -20.75
N VAL A 226 -14.23 -10.43 -21.78
CA VAL A 226 -13.15 -9.84 -22.60
C VAL A 226 -12.29 -8.84 -21.81
N GLY A 227 -12.87 -8.10 -20.88
CA GLY A 227 -12.10 -7.14 -20.08
C GLY A 227 -11.96 -7.53 -18.62
N LEU A 228 -11.68 -8.81 -18.34
CA LEU A 228 -11.09 -9.26 -17.07
C LEU A 228 -9.55 -9.06 -17.02
N VAL A 229 -8.94 -8.73 -18.18
CA VAL A 229 -7.48 -8.60 -18.35
C VAL A 229 -7.11 -7.30 -19.07
N SER A 230 -8.02 -6.69 -19.85
CA SER A 230 -7.84 -5.32 -20.32
C SER A 230 -8.11 -4.35 -19.17
N GLU A 231 -7.05 -3.85 -18.54
CA GLU A 231 -7.08 -2.50 -18.00
C GLU A 231 -7.30 -1.57 -19.20
N GLU A 232 -8.56 -1.19 -19.44
CA GLU A 232 -8.80 0.08 -20.12
C GLU A 232 -8.20 1.14 -19.21
N PRO A 233 -7.19 1.91 -19.64
CA PRO A 233 -6.87 3.12 -18.92
C PRO A 233 -8.14 3.96 -18.93
N GLU A 234 -8.65 4.35 -17.77
CA GLU A 234 -9.57 5.48 -17.68
C GLU A 234 -8.79 6.72 -18.16
N GLU A 235 -8.71 6.88 -19.49
CA GLU A 235 -8.18 8.07 -20.12
C GLU A 235 -9.19 9.18 -19.84
N ILE A 236 -8.82 10.08 -18.93
CA ILE A 236 -9.42 11.39 -18.84
C ILE A 236 -8.89 12.14 -20.08
N GLU A 237 -9.63 12.04 -21.18
CA GLU A 237 -9.45 12.91 -22.35
C GLU A 237 -9.68 14.36 -21.90
N LEU A 238 -8.60 15.12 -21.73
CA LEU A 238 -8.63 16.58 -21.65
C LEU A 238 -8.79 17.07 -23.10
N ASP A 239 -10.04 17.29 -23.52
CA ASP A 239 -10.44 17.73 -24.86
C ASP A 239 -10.11 19.23 -25.04
N ASP A 240 -9.06 19.54 -25.80
CA ASP A 240 -8.68 20.91 -26.19
C ASP A 240 -9.52 21.38 -27.39
N SER A 241 -10.53 22.20 -27.11
CA SER A 241 -11.41 22.79 -28.12
C SER A 241 -10.82 24.10 -28.70
N GLY A 242 -9.77 23.97 -29.52
CA GLY A 242 -9.30 25.03 -30.42
C GLY A 242 -10.01 24.95 -31.77
N LYS A 243 -11.02 25.81 -31.99
CA LYS A 243 -11.79 25.91 -33.25
C LYS A 243 -10.89 26.14 -34.48
N GLY A 244 -10.87 25.18 -35.40
CA GLY A 244 -10.37 25.33 -36.77
C GLY A 244 -11.50 25.08 -37.77
N LEU A 245 -12.11 26.16 -38.28
CA LEU A 245 -13.14 26.12 -39.31
C LEU A 245 -12.51 25.74 -40.66
N ALA A 246 -13.02 24.69 -41.30
CA ALA A 246 -12.55 24.19 -42.59
C ALA A 246 -13.02 25.04 -43.78
N SER A 247 -12.14 25.27 -44.76
CA SER A 247 -12.47 25.47 -46.19
C SER A 247 -11.20 25.52 -47.07
N PRO A 248 -11.29 25.29 -48.39
CA PRO A 248 -10.73 24.09 -48.99
C PRO A 248 -9.51 24.33 -49.91
N THR A 249 -8.86 23.20 -50.25
CA THR A 249 -8.00 22.94 -51.41
C THR A 249 -7.79 24.06 -52.44
N SER A 250 -6.53 24.49 -52.64
CA SER A 250 -5.94 24.63 -53.98
C SER A 250 -4.44 24.92 -53.91
N SER A 251 -3.69 24.08 -54.61
CA SER A 251 -2.28 24.20 -54.94
C SER A 251 -2.07 25.24 -56.05
N GLU A 252 -1.01 26.03 -55.89
CA GLU A 252 -0.17 26.66 -56.94
C GLU A 252 -0.83 27.60 -57.96
N ARG A 253 -0.62 28.91 -57.78
CA ARG A 253 -0.12 29.78 -58.87
C ARG A 253 0.58 31.05 -58.35
N ARG A 254 1.86 31.19 -58.71
CA ARG A 254 2.69 32.40 -58.58
C ARG A 254 2.06 33.58 -59.32
N VAL A 255 2.04 34.78 -58.72
CA VAL A 255 2.10 36.05 -59.46
C VAL A 255 2.89 37.11 -58.65
N HIS A 256 3.65 37.88 -59.42
CA HIS A 256 4.64 38.92 -59.13
C HIS A 256 4.26 40.00 -58.11
N TYR A 257 5.28 40.46 -57.37
CA TYR A 257 5.35 41.83 -56.86
C TYR A 257 5.85 42.74 -58.00
N ASP A 258 5.13 43.82 -58.28
CA ASP A 258 5.66 44.95 -59.04
C ASP A 258 5.30 46.27 -58.35
N GLU A 259 6.23 47.21 -58.50
CA GLU A 259 6.45 48.40 -57.69
C GLU A 259 5.93 49.68 -58.38
N ARG A 260 5.60 50.72 -57.58
CA ARG A 260 5.25 52.15 -57.91
C ARG A 260 3.86 52.35 -58.59
N THR A 261 3.01 53.33 -58.26
CA THR A 261 3.21 54.79 -58.36
C THR A 261 1.91 55.51 -57.91
N ILE A 262 2.03 56.43 -56.94
CA ILE A 262 1.46 57.80 -56.79
C ILE A 262 -0.01 58.16 -57.19
N HIS A 263 -0.65 58.90 -56.25
CA HIS A 263 -1.76 59.90 -56.31
C HIS A 263 -3.23 59.49 -56.09
N GLY A 264 -3.84 60.08 -55.04
CA GLY A 264 -5.17 60.72 -55.13
C GLY A 264 -6.21 60.46 -54.02
N SER A 265 -6.50 61.51 -53.22
CA SER A 265 -7.76 61.79 -52.48
C SER A 265 -7.95 61.14 -51.09
N THR A 266 -7.61 61.79 -49.97
CA THR A 266 -8.28 62.89 -49.22
C THR A 266 -9.32 62.40 -48.19
N ALA A 267 -8.93 62.54 -46.91
CA ALA A 267 -9.67 62.93 -45.71
C ALA A 267 -11.20 62.73 -45.66
N GLN A 268 -11.66 61.79 -44.82
CA GLN A 268 -13.05 61.80 -44.30
C GLN A 268 -13.30 60.81 -43.15
N TRP A 269 -12.60 60.92 -42.01
CA TRP A 269 -13.14 60.30 -40.77
C TRP A 269 -12.55 60.86 -39.46
N ALA A 270 -12.38 62.18 -39.39
CA ALA A 270 -12.06 62.87 -38.15
C ALA A 270 -12.82 64.21 -38.12
N ASN A 271 -14.13 64.13 -37.87
CA ASN A 271 -14.98 65.21 -37.39
C ASN A 271 -16.41 64.66 -37.29
N ASP A 272 -16.82 64.23 -36.11
CA ASP A 272 -18.14 64.60 -35.58
C ASP A 272 -18.19 64.34 -34.08
N VAL A 273 -18.09 65.46 -33.36
CA VAL A 273 -18.27 65.61 -31.92
C VAL A 273 -19.43 66.59 -31.73
N ASN A 274 -20.38 66.22 -30.85
CA ASN A 274 -21.36 67.03 -30.11
C ASN A 274 -22.81 67.23 -30.62
N ARG A 275 -23.76 66.66 -29.84
CA ARG A 275 -24.90 67.33 -29.14
C ARG A 275 -25.54 66.33 -28.15
N ALA A 276 -25.40 66.45 -26.82
CA ALA A 276 -26.17 67.26 -25.83
C ALA A 276 -27.68 66.88 -25.74
N HIS A 277 -28.29 66.46 -24.62
CA HIS A 277 -28.36 67.10 -23.29
C HIS A 277 -28.66 66.14 -22.09
N SER A 278 -28.39 66.70 -20.90
CA SER A 278 -28.43 66.28 -19.48
C SER A 278 -29.60 65.44 -18.90
N VAL A 279 -29.36 64.73 -17.79
CA VAL A 279 -29.90 64.97 -16.43
C VAL A 279 -29.08 64.17 -15.37
N THR A 280 -28.98 64.78 -14.20
CA THR A 280 -28.25 64.50 -12.95
C THR A 280 -28.34 63.10 -12.32
N SER A 281 -27.26 62.62 -11.68
CA SER A 281 -27.18 62.23 -10.26
C SER A 281 -25.95 61.33 -9.95
N GLU A 282 -25.16 61.77 -8.97
CA GLU A 282 -24.24 61.04 -8.08
C GLU A 282 -23.66 59.68 -8.53
N ARG A 283 -22.37 59.70 -8.89
CA ARG A 283 -21.56 58.51 -9.16
C ARG A 283 -20.88 58.03 -7.86
N THR A 284 -21.60 57.19 -7.11
CA THR A 284 -21.01 56.32 -6.08
C THR A 284 -20.27 55.16 -6.75
N LEU A 285 -19.03 54.93 -6.32
CA LEU A 285 -18.12 53.88 -6.76
C LEU A 285 -18.71 52.46 -6.53
N LEU A 286 -19.37 51.92 -7.55
CA LEU A 286 -19.50 50.47 -7.80
C LEU A 286 -18.17 49.99 -8.41
N GLY A 287 -17.54 48.93 -7.93
CA GLY A 287 -18.10 47.59 -7.96
C GLY A 287 -17.37 46.81 -9.07
N SER A 288 -16.15 46.35 -8.77
CA SER A 288 -15.44 45.44 -9.67
C SER A 288 -15.97 44.02 -9.42
N ARG A 289 -16.85 43.57 -10.31
CA ARG A 289 -17.22 42.16 -10.46
C ARG A 289 -15.96 41.37 -10.81
N SER A 290 -15.39 40.67 -9.85
CA SER A 290 -14.50 39.55 -10.11
C SER A 290 -15.35 38.43 -10.73
N MET A 291 -15.15 38.17 -12.03
CA MET A 291 -15.70 37.03 -12.73
C MET A 291 -15.29 35.74 -12.02
N HIS A 292 -16.25 35.13 -11.33
CA HIS A 292 -16.16 33.81 -10.74
C HIS A 292 -16.34 32.78 -11.87
N SER A 293 -15.28 32.05 -12.21
CA SER A 293 -15.25 31.06 -13.29
C SER A 293 -15.71 29.67 -12.82
N ASP A 294 -16.82 29.59 -12.11
CA ASP A 294 -17.31 28.32 -11.53
C ASP A 294 -18.47 27.67 -12.33
N ASP A 295 -18.74 28.12 -13.57
CA ASP A 295 -19.95 27.69 -14.31
C ASP A 295 -19.72 27.04 -15.69
N THR A 296 -18.56 26.42 -15.95
CA THR A 296 -18.31 25.70 -17.21
C THR A 296 -17.69 24.31 -17.05
N LEU A 297 -18.28 23.45 -16.22
CA LEU A 297 -18.02 21.99 -16.26
C LEU A 297 -19.28 21.12 -16.17
N ASP A 298 -20.45 21.64 -16.58
CA ASP A 298 -21.65 20.84 -16.84
C ASP A 298 -21.92 20.71 -18.35
N VAL A 299 -20.90 20.34 -19.12
CA VAL A 299 -21.15 19.70 -20.42
C VAL A 299 -21.28 18.21 -20.17
N THR A 300 -22.51 17.79 -19.88
CA THR A 300 -22.92 16.38 -19.93
C THR A 300 -22.91 15.92 -21.40
N LYS A 301 -21.72 15.66 -21.95
CA LYS A 301 -21.58 14.76 -23.10
C LYS A 301 -21.96 13.36 -22.60
N PRO A 302 -22.81 12.60 -23.30
CA PRO A 302 -23.06 11.21 -22.93
C PRO A 302 -21.77 10.44 -23.17
N SER A 303 -20.95 10.29 -22.13
CA SER A 303 -19.94 9.25 -22.10
C SER A 303 -20.72 7.95 -22.27
N TYR A 304 -20.61 7.34 -23.45
CA TYR A 304 -20.98 5.95 -23.67
C TYR A 304 -20.04 5.09 -22.82
N ARG A 305 -20.25 5.12 -21.50
CA ARG A 305 -19.75 4.10 -20.59
C ARG A 305 -20.49 2.84 -20.98
N THR A 306 -19.86 2.02 -21.83
CA THR A 306 -20.25 0.62 -21.96
C THR A 306 -20.35 0.09 -20.53
N ALA A 307 -21.54 -0.35 -20.14
CA ALA A 307 -21.80 -0.76 -18.77
C ALA A 307 -21.09 -2.09 -18.53
N VAL A 308 -19.78 -2.04 -18.26
CA VAL A 308 -18.96 -3.20 -17.92
C VAL A 308 -19.66 -3.94 -16.78
N GLY A 309 -20.00 -5.21 -17.04
CA GLY A 309 -20.74 -6.03 -16.09
C GLY A 309 -20.05 -6.07 -14.73
N TRP A 310 -20.85 -6.09 -13.66
CA TRP A 310 -20.32 -6.09 -12.28
C TRP A 310 -19.36 -7.26 -12.00
N LYS A 311 -19.58 -8.42 -12.63
CA LYS A 311 -18.68 -9.59 -12.57
C LYS A 311 -17.29 -9.28 -13.12
N GLN A 312 -17.23 -8.57 -14.24
CA GLN A 312 -15.98 -8.20 -14.91
C GLN A 312 -15.20 -7.16 -14.10
N ARG A 313 -15.90 -6.19 -13.51
CA ARG A 313 -15.27 -5.24 -12.57
C ARG A 313 -14.70 -5.93 -11.34
N ILE A 314 -15.43 -6.90 -10.78
CA ILE A 314 -14.95 -7.69 -9.63
C ILE A 314 -13.72 -8.48 -10.02
N GLY A 315 -13.75 -9.19 -11.15
CA GLY A 315 -12.58 -10.00 -11.52
C GLY A 315 -11.36 -9.17 -11.90
N ASN A 316 -11.51 -7.98 -12.52
CA ASN A 316 -10.41 -7.02 -12.68
C ASN A 316 -9.83 -6.58 -11.35
N ALA A 317 -10.71 -6.20 -10.42
CA ALA A 317 -10.29 -5.76 -9.09
C ALA A 317 -9.59 -6.88 -8.33
N VAL A 318 -10.10 -8.12 -8.38
CA VAL A 318 -9.48 -9.30 -7.77
C VAL A 318 -8.12 -9.57 -8.41
N PHE A 319 -8.04 -9.62 -9.74
CA PHE A 319 -6.80 -9.86 -10.45
C PHE A 319 -5.72 -8.83 -10.07
N ALA A 320 -6.05 -7.54 -10.17
CA ALA A 320 -5.13 -6.46 -9.85
C ALA A 320 -4.74 -6.42 -8.37
N THR A 321 -5.63 -6.87 -7.48
CA THR A 321 -5.34 -7.01 -6.04
C THR A 321 -4.38 -8.15 -5.78
N VAL A 322 -4.62 -9.33 -6.37
CA VAL A 322 -3.78 -10.52 -6.19
C VAL A 322 -2.40 -10.30 -6.80
N GLU A 323 -2.30 -9.66 -7.97
CA GLU A 323 -1.01 -9.35 -8.60
C GLU A 323 -0.17 -8.41 -7.72
N ARG A 324 -0.78 -7.38 -7.14
CA ARG A 324 -0.08 -6.44 -6.23
C ARG A 324 0.23 -7.06 -4.86
N SER A 325 -0.62 -7.96 -4.36
CA SER A 325 -0.39 -8.64 -3.09
C SER A 325 0.79 -9.62 -3.15
N LEU A 326 1.21 -10.09 -4.33
CA LEU A 326 2.41 -10.91 -4.50
C LEU A 326 3.69 -10.20 -4.04
N VAL A 327 3.76 -8.86 -4.14
CA VAL A 327 4.93 -8.10 -3.62
C VAL A 327 4.97 -8.19 -2.08
N ILE A 328 3.82 -8.08 -1.42
CA ILE A 328 3.70 -8.22 0.03
C ILE A 328 3.96 -9.67 0.45
N ALA A 329 3.48 -10.64 -0.33
CA ALA A 329 3.78 -12.06 -0.10
C ALA A 329 5.28 -12.35 -0.22
N GLY A 330 5.96 -11.75 -1.21
CA GLY A 330 7.41 -11.83 -1.36
C GLY A 330 8.14 -11.27 -0.12
N PHE A 331 7.68 -10.15 0.43
CA PHE A 331 8.20 -9.62 1.69
C PHE A 331 7.99 -10.56 2.88
N ALA A 332 6.80 -11.15 3.01
CA ALA A 332 6.53 -12.15 4.04
C ALA A 332 7.44 -13.39 3.90
N LEU A 333 7.74 -13.82 2.68
CA LEU A 333 8.68 -14.92 2.40
C LEU A 333 10.13 -14.56 2.73
N VAL A 334 10.55 -13.31 2.52
CA VAL A 334 11.88 -12.86 2.97
C VAL A 334 11.97 -12.92 4.49
N ILE A 335 10.97 -12.40 5.21
CA ILE A 335 10.94 -12.47 6.67
C ILE A 335 10.98 -13.93 7.15
N SER A 336 10.10 -14.79 6.61
CA SER A 336 10.08 -16.20 7.03
C SER A 336 11.36 -16.93 6.64
N GLY A 337 11.99 -16.56 5.53
CA GLY A 337 13.30 -17.08 5.11
C GLY A 337 14.42 -16.67 6.08
N ILE A 338 14.43 -15.41 6.54
CA ILE A 338 15.37 -14.94 7.57
C ILE A 338 15.16 -15.70 8.88
N VAL A 339 13.91 -15.91 9.31
CA VAL A 339 13.58 -16.69 10.52
C VAL A 339 14.08 -18.12 10.41
N VAL A 340 13.84 -18.80 9.28
CA VAL A 340 14.32 -20.18 9.06
C VAL A 340 15.85 -20.22 9.00
N TYR A 341 16.50 -19.25 8.34
CA TYR A 341 17.95 -19.24 8.22
C TYR A 341 18.65 -18.98 9.56
N THR A 342 18.19 -17.97 10.30
CA THR A 342 18.72 -17.63 11.63
C THR A 342 18.29 -18.63 12.70
N GLY A 343 17.21 -19.36 12.46
CA GLY A 343 16.63 -20.31 13.39
C GLY A 343 15.91 -19.66 14.57
N GLY A 344 15.40 -18.44 14.40
CA GLY A 344 14.58 -17.73 15.39
C GLY A 344 13.12 -18.21 15.40
N CYS A 345 12.32 -17.55 16.23
CA CYS A 345 10.91 -17.79 16.54
C CYS A 345 10.61 -19.25 16.91
N ARG A 346 11.37 -19.87 17.84
CA ARG A 346 11.12 -21.26 18.29
C ARG A 346 10.44 -21.33 19.65
N GLU A 347 9.70 -22.42 19.86
CA GLU A 347 9.09 -22.76 21.17
C GLU A 347 8.31 -21.57 21.77
N ASN A 348 8.69 -21.14 22.98
CA ASN A 348 8.03 -20.06 23.71
C ASN A 348 8.20 -18.68 23.05
N TYR A 349 9.17 -18.51 22.14
CA TYR A 349 9.38 -17.25 21.42
C TYR A 349 8.41 -17.04 20.24
N ILE A 350 7.67 -18.06 19.81
CA ILE A 350 6.81 -17.98 18.60
C ILE A 350 5.84 -16.80 18.67
N THR A 351 5.11 -16.64 19.77
CA THR A 351 4.05 -15.62 19.89
C THR A 351 4.62 -14.21 19.96
N GLY A 352 5.70 -14.00 20.72
CA GLY A 352 6.40 -12.73 20.81
C GLY A 352 7.08 -12.32 19.51
N CYS A 353 7.72 -13.28 18.84
CA CYS A 353 8.40 -13.09 17.56
C CYS A 353 7.40 -12.74 16.46
N LEU A 354 6.28 -13.47 16.36
CA LEU A 354 5.24 -13.22 15.37
C LEU A 354 4.60 -11.84 15.56
N ALA A 355 4.40 -11.41 16.82
CA ALA A 355 3.88 -10.08 17.10
C ALA A 355 4.80 -8.98 16.56
N HIS A 356 6.11 -9.07 16.77
CA HIS A 356 7.07 -8.08 16.27
C HIS A 356 7.18 -8.09 14.74
N LEU A 357 7.29 -9.28 14.14
CA LEU A 357 7.46 -9.41 12.70
C LEU A 357 6.21 -8.99 11.91
N ILE A 358 5.01 -9.40 12.35
CA ILE A 358 3.76 -9.00 11.69
C ILE A 358 3.47 -7.52 11.93
N LYS A 359 3.51 -7.04 13.19
CA LYS A 359 3.16 -5.64 13.50
C LYS A 359 4.17 -4.67 12.89
N GLY A 360 5.47 -4.95 13.04
CA GLY A 360 6.53 -4.17 12.42
C GLY A 360 6.46 -4.23 10.89
N GLY A 361 6.18 -5.40 10.32
CA GLY A 361 5.99 -5.59 8.88
C GLY A 361 4.83 -4.78 8.30
N ILE A 362 3.71 -4.68 9.04
CA ILE A 362 2.56 -3.84 8.65
C ILE A 362 2.97 -2.37 8.60
N PHE A 363 3.64 -1.85 9.64
CA PHE A 363 4.10 -0.45 9.64
C PHE A 363 5.15 -0.18 8.57
N TRP A 364 6.05 -1.13 8.31
CA TRP A 364 7.02 -1.06 7.21
C TRP A 364 6.31 -0.94 5.86
N CYS A 365 5.40 -1.87 5.54
CA CYS A 365 4.66 -1.87 4.28
C CYS A 365 3.77 -0.64 4.15
N TYR A 366 3.16 -0.20 5.24
CA TYR A 366 2.32 0.99 5.24
C TYR A 366 3.14 2.27 5.03
N GLY A 367 4.32 2.41 5.64
CA GLY A 367 5.24 3.52 5.38
C GLY A 367 5.70 3.59 3.92
N LEU A 368 6.03 2.43 3.32
CA LEU A 368 6.36 2.32 1.90
C LEU A 368 5.17 2.68 0.99
N LEU A 369 3.95 2.25 1.32
CA LEU A 369 2.74 2.59 0.58
C LEU A 369 2.43 4.09 0.66
N THR A 370 2.59 4.69 1.84
CA THR A 370 2.39 6.13 2.07
C THR A 370 3.41 6.95 1.28
N PHE A 371 4.68 6.51 1.21
CA PHE A 371 5.67 7.14 0.34
C PHE A 371 5.34 6.96 -1.16
N ALA A 372 4.86 5.78 -1.56
CA ALA A 372 4.41 5.57 -2.93
C ALA A 372 3.21 6.48 -3.31
N ARG A 373 2.28 6.70 -2.39
CA ARG A 373 1.17 7.69 -2.55
C ARG A 373 1.72 9.10 -2.69
N TYR A 374 2.70 9.49 -1.88
CA TYR A 374 3.39 10.78 -2.01
C TYR A 374 4.01 10.98 -3.41
N LEU A 375 4.58 9.93 -4.00
CA LEU A 375 5.14 9.98 -5.37
C LEU A 375 4.07 10.11 -6.47
N GLY A 376 2.81 9.80 -6.17
CA GLY A 376 1.68 9.86 -7.12
C GLY A 376 0.99 8.52 -7.38
N ALA A 377 1.31 7.45 -6.65
CA ALA A 377 0.56 6.20 -6.76
C ALA A 377 -0.90 6.40 -6.33
N TYR A 378 -1.84 5.81 -7.07
CA TYR A 378 -3.28 5.93 -6.85
C TYR A 378 -3.84 7.37 -6.95
N SER A 379 -3.20 8.23 -7.76
CA SER A 379 -3.71 9.55 -8.11
C SER A 379 -5.13 9.50 -8.68
N ASP A 380 -5.42 8.46 -9.47
CA ASP A 380 -6.72 8.28 -10.14
C ASP A 380 -7.87 8.17 -9.12
N LEU A 381 -7.58 7.65 -7.92
CA LEU A 381 -8.54 7.53 -6.81
C LEU A 381 -8.55 8.74 -5.86
N GLY A 382 -7.69 9.73 -6.06
CA GLY A 382 -7.50 10.85 -5.13
C GLY A 382 -6.65 10.51 -3.89
N TRP A 383 -5.89 9.42 -3.90
CA TRP A 383 -5.14 8.94 -2.73
C TRP A 383 -3.75 9.59 -2.60
N SER A 384 -3.30 10.31 -3.63
CA SER A 384 -2.00 11.00 -3.68
C SER A 384 -2.07 12.46 -3.22
N TRP A 385 -2.93 12.74 -2.23
CA TRP A 385 -3.17 14.10 -1.72
C TRP A 385 -3.68 15.10 -2.77
N ASN A 386 -4.39 14.58 -3.77
CA ASN A 386 -4.95 15.31 -4.90
C ASN A 386 -6.48 15.34 -4.83
N ALA A 387 -7.11 16.22 -5.60
CA ALA A 387 -8.55 16.22 -5.73
C ALA A 387 -9.02 14.91 -6.40
N PRO A 388 -10.05 14.22 -5.87
CA PRO A 388 -10.54 12.99 -6.48
C PRO A 388 -11.21 13.29 -7.82
N GLY A 389 -10.88 12.49 -8.86
CA GLY A 389 -11.51 12.61 -10.17
C GLY A 389 -12.99 12.23 -10.17
N ASP A 390 -13.36 11.21 -9.38
CA ASP A 390 -14.75 10.84 -9.13
C ASP A 390 -15.08 11.00 -7.64
N ARG A 391 -16.15 11.75 -7.34
CA ARG A 391 -16.64 11.90 -5.96
C ARG A 391 -17.20 10.61 -5.39
N SER A 392 -17.38 9.54 -6.16
CA SER A 392 -17.95 8.27 -5.67
C SER A 392 -16.92 7.33 -5.01
N THR A 393 -15.62 7.54 -5.25
CA THR A 393 -14.56 6.70 -4.69
C THR A 393 -14.43 6.89 -3.17
N PRO A 394 -14.02 5.84 -2.42
CA PRO A 394 -13.66 5.97 -1.02
C PRO A 394 -12.35 6.76 -0.87
N THR A 395 -12.28 7.55 0.20
CA THR A 395 -11.05 8.27 0.58
C THR A 395 -10.03 7.27 1.13
N ALA A 396 -8.74 7.57 0.95
CA ALA A 396 -7.68 6.73 1.50
C ALA A 396 -7.81 6.58 3.02
N GLU A 397 -8.13 7.68 3.71
CA GLU A 397 -8.28 7.69 5.17
C GLU A 397 -9.49 6.86 5.65
N PHE A 398 -10.54 6.71 4.83
CA PHE A 398 -11.63 5.77 5.12
C PHE A 398 -11.14 4.32 5.08
N VAL A 399 -10.30 3.98 4.09
CA VAL A 399 -9.72 2.64 3.95
C VAL A 399 -8.74 2.37 5.10
N GLU A 400 -7.92 3.33 5.48
CA GLU A 400 -7.03 3.22 6.63
C GLU A 400 -7.81 3.00 7.94
N ALA A 401 -8.87 3.78 8.17
CA ALA A 401 -9.73 3.61 9.34
C ALA A 401 -10.44 2.24 9.35
N LEU A 402 -10.86 1.74 8.19
CA LEU A 402 -11.43 0.39 8.05
C LEU A 402 -10.40 -0.70 8.40
N VAL A 403 -9.17 -0.59 7.89
CA VAL A 403 -8.09 -1.54 8.20
C VAL A 403 -7.76 -1.53 9.70
N ILE A 404 -7.64 -0.35 10.30
CA ILE A 404 -7.41 -0.17 11.74
C ILE A 404 -8.54 -0.81 12.57
N THR A 405 -9.79 -0.59 12.17
CA THR A 405 -10.97 -1.18 12.84
C THR A 405 -10.91 -2.70 12.83
N LEU A 406 -10.66 -3.28 11.64
CA LEU A 406 -10.64 -4.73 11.45
C LEU A 406 -9.48 -5.36 12.18
N TYR A 407 -8.31 -4.72 12.13
CA TYR A 407 -7.13 -5.12 12.89
C TYR A 407 -7.39 -5.10 14.39
N GLY A 408 -7.98 -4.03 14.94
CA GLY A 408 -8.29 -3.94 16.38
C GLY A 408 -9.29 -5.01 16.82
N CYS A 409 -10.35 -5.22 16.04
CA CYS A 409 -11.37 -6.22 16.31
C CYS A 409 -10.79 -7.65 16.35
N THR A 410 -9.95 -8.03 15.39
CA THR A 410 -9.32 -9.35 15.39
C THR A 410 -8.29 -9.50 16.51
N ASN A 411 -7.38 -8.52 16.68
CA ASN A 411 -6.29 -8.62 17.65
C ASN A 411 -6.74 -8.61 19.11
N THR A 412 -7.93 -8.07 19.42
CA THR A 412 -8.52 -8.14 20.76
C THR A 412 -8.58 -9.59 21.27
N TRP A 413 -8.82 -10.55 20.36
CA TRP A 413 -8.95 -11.97 20.69
C TRP A 413 -7.66 -12.77 20.47
N LEU A 414 -6.77 -12.30 19.59
CA LEU A 414 -5.53 -13.02 19.23
C LEU A 414 -4.51 -13.05 20.38
N GLU A 415 -4.52 -12.06 21.28
CA GLU A 415 -3.58 -11.99 22.42
C GLU A 415 -3.72 -13.18 23.39
N ARG A 416 -4.88 -13.87 23.39
CA ARG A 416 -5.14 -15.02 24.28
C ARG A 416 -4.95 -16.40 23.60
N LEU A 417 -4.51 -16.45 22.35
CA LEU A 417 -4.42 -17.73 21.60
C LEU A 417 -3.45 -18.75 22.22
N GLY A 418 -2.52 -18.33 23.07
CA GLY A 418 -1.60 -19.22 23.79
C GLY A 418 -1.93 -19.47 25.27
N ALA A 419 -3.00 -18.85 25.82
CA ALA A 419 -3.29 -18.93 27.24
C ALA A 419 -4.36 -19.98 27.56
N LEU A 420 -4.12 -20.79 28.59
CA LEU A 420 -5.05 -21.84 29.05
C LEU A 420 -6.45 -21.25 29.36
N PRO A 421 -7.54 -21.99 29.07
CA PRO A 421 -8.89 -21.61 29.51
C PRO A 421 -8.92 -21.38 31.03
N GLY A 422 -9.43 -20.21 31.47
CA GLY A 422 -9.53 -19.87 32.90
C GLY A 422 -8.30 -19.22 33.54
N SER A 423 -7.15 -19.10 32.85
CA SER A 423 -5.99 -18.36 33.37
C SER A 423 -6.29 -16.87 33.63
N PRO A 424 -5.77 -16.29 34.73
CA PRO A 424 -5.97 -14.88 35.06
C PRO A 424 -5.26 -13.97 34.05
N TYR A 425 -5.81 -12.77 33.83
CA TYR A 425 -5.20 -11.78 32.94
C TYR A 425 -3.94 -11.19 33.58
N THR A 426 -2.82 -11.24 32.87
CA THR A 426 -1.61 -10.52 33.27
C THR A 426 -1.72 -9.03 32.89
N THR A 427 -0.98 -8.17 33.60
CA THR A 427 -0.96 -6.73 33.29
C THR A 427 -0.55 -6.44 31.84
N LYS A 428 0.43 -7.19 31.32
CA LYS A 428 0.89 -7.09 29.93
C LYS A 428 -0.22 -7.44 28.93
N GLN A 429 -0.99 -8.49 29.20
CA GLN A 429 -2.15 -8.86 28.36
C GLN A 429 -3.22 -7.78 28.38
N ILE A 430 -3.52 -7.19 29.55
CA ILE A 430 -4.50 -6.10 29.66
C ILE A 430 -4.03 -4.88 28.86
N GLN A 431 -2.75 -4.52 28.94
CA GLN A 431 -2.16 -3.42 28.18
C GLN A 431 -2.30 -3.65 26.66
N HIS A 432 -1.93 -4.84 26.17
CA HIS A 432 -2.02 -5.16 24.73
C HIS A 432 -3.47 -5.24 24.23
N ILE A 433 -4.38 -5.86 25.00
CA ILE A 433 -5.81 -5.90 24.68
C ILE A 433 -6.40 -4.48 24.67
N GLY A 434 -6.01 -3.62 25.62
CA GLY A 434 -6.43 -2.22 25.67
C GLY A 434 -6.05 -1.44 24.41
N ILE A 435 -4.83 -1.66 23.89
CA ILE A 435 -4.40 -1.07 22.60
C ILE A 435 -5.26 -1.61 21.45
N ALA A 436 -5.55 -2.90 21.39
CA ALA A 436 -6.39 -3.47 20.33
C ALA A 436 -7.83 -2.90 20.35
N VAL A 437 -8.41 -2.73 21.53
CA VAL A 437 -9.73 -2.09 21.73
C VAL A 437 -9.71 -0.64 21.27
N MET A 438 -8.63 0.11 21.55
CA MET A 438 -8.45 1.46 21.04
C MET A 438 -8.47 1.49 19.50
N PHE A 439 -7.74 0.59 18.83
CA PHE A 439 -7.75 0.48 17.36
C PHE A 439 -9.16 0.25 16.82
N TRP A 440 -9.92 -0.64 17.45
CA TRP A 440 -11.29 -0.92 17.06
C TRP A 440 -12.16 0.35 17.09
N PHE A 441 -12.28 1.00 18.24
CA PHE A 441 -13.21 2.13 18.38
C PHE A 441 -12.73 3.41 17.68
N ALA A 442 -11.43 3.70 17.71
CA ALA A 442 -10.88 4.85 17.00
C ALA A 442 -11.00 4.68 15.47
N GLY A 443 -10.83 3.46 14.96
CA GLY A 443 -11.09 3.14 13.56
C GLY A 443 -12.57 3.33 13.19
N LEU A 444 -13.51 2.90 14.03
CA LEU A 444 -14.95 3.11 13.81
C LEU A 444 -15.30 4.60 13.74
N ILE A 445 -14.76 5.41 14.65
CA ILE A 445 -14.94 6.86 14.63
C ILE A 445 -14.32 7.46 13.37
N GLY A 446 -13.13 7.01 12.97
CA GLY A 446 -12.49 7.42 11.73
C GLY A 446 -13.37 7.16 10.50
N MET A 447 -13.95 5.97 10.37
CA MET A 447 -14.88 5.67 9.27
C MET A 447 -16.15 6.53 9.33
N ALA A 448 -16.64 6.84 10.53
CA ALA A 448 -17.82 7.68 10.73
C ALA A 448 -17.59 9.09 10.18
N LEU A 449 -16.43 9.71 10.45
CA LEU A 449 -16.08 11.06 9.96
C LEU A 449 -15.99 11.14 8.42
N GLU A 450 -15.53 10.06 7.80
CA GLU A 450 -15.41 9.95 6.35
C GLU A 450 -16.73 9.54 5.66
N SER A 451 -17.74 9.16 6.43
CA SER A 451 -19.03 8.72 5.89
C SER A 451 -19.86 9.89 5.37
N LYS A 452 -20.05 9.93 4.04
CA LYS A 452 -20.94 10.90 3.36
C LYS A 452 -22.39 10.83 3.86
N ARG A 453 -22.84 9.65 4.30
CA ARG A 453 -24.20 9.48 4.84
C ARG A 453 -24.33 10.18 6.19
N LEU A 454 -23.37 9.95 7.09
CA LEU A 454 -23.37 10.60 8.39
C LEU A 454 -23.23 12.12 8.24
N ARG A 455 -22.31 12.57 7.37
CA ARG A 455 -22.15 13.98 7.04
C ARG A 455 -23.46 14.61 6.52
N ARG A 456 -24.17 13.90 5.64
CA ARG A 456 -25.47 14.35 5.13
C ARG A 456 -26.55 14.38 6.20
N TRP A 457 -26.58 13.42 7.12
CA TRP A 457 -27.52 13.42 8.24
C TRP A 457 -27.28 14.64 9.14
N VAL A 458 -26.03 14.89 9.53
CA VAL A 458 -25.66 16.03 10.37
C VAL A 458 -25.90 17.38 9.66
N SER A 459 -25.56 17.49 8.38
CA SER A 459 -25.83 18.71 7.61
C SER A 459 -27.33 18.95 7.45
N THR A 460 -28.13 17.90 7.25
CA THR A 460 -29.60 18.01 7.18
C THR A 460 -30.18 18.50 8.50
N MET A 461 -29.66 18.08 9.66
CA MET A 461 -30.09 18.61 10.96
C MET A 461 -29.87 20.13 11.05
N THR A 462 -28.74 20.61 10.55
CA THR A 462 -28.39 22.05 10.56
C THR A 462 -29.27 22.84 9.60
N VAL A 463 -29.51 22.32 8.40
CA VAL A 463 -30.38 22.95 7.41
C VAL A 463 -31.85 22.94 7.86
N ALA A 464 -32.28 21.91 8.60
CA ALA A 464 -33.64 21.82 9.14
C ALA A 464 -33.91 22.85 10.25
N SER A 465 -32.88 23.33 10.94
CA SER A 465 -33.03 24.38 11.96
C SER A 465 -33.06 25.80 11.40
N LEU A 466 -32.85 25.99 10.10
CA LEU A 466 -32.85 27.32 9.48
C LEU A 466 -34.28 27.88 9.35
N PRO A 467 -34.49 29.20 9.55
CA PRO A 467 -35.77 29.85 9.29
C PRO A 467 -36.20 29.69 7.83
N ALA A 468 -37.51 29.57 7.57
CA ALA A 468 -38.06 29.43 6.22
C ALA A 468 -37.78 30.62 5.28
N SER A 469 -37.29 31.75 5.81
CA SER A 469 -36.89 32.94 5.05
C SER A 469 -35.48 32.84 4.45
N VAL A 470 -34.65 31.89 4.87
CA VAL A 470 -33.30 31.69 4.34
C VAL A 470 -33.38 30.81 3.10
N ASP A 471 -32.97 31.36 1.96
CA ASP A 471 -32.90 30.59 0.72
C ASP A 471 -31.87 29.46 0.86
N ARG A 472 -32.31 28.22 0.57
CA ARG A 472 -31.48 27.02 0.64
C ARG A 472 -30.37 27.01 -0.41
N ASN A 473 -30.49 27.82 -1.45
CA ASN A 473 -29.47 27.99 -2.49
C ASN A 473 -28.52 29.16 -2.20
N SER A 474 -28.64 29.83 -1.05
CA SER A 474 -27.71 30.87 -0.63
C SER A 474 -26.31 30.31 -0.40
N GLU A 475 -25.29 31.13 -0.67
CA GLU A 475 -23.88 30.86 -0.37
C GLU A 475 -23.67 30.46 1.11
N ALA A 476 -24.55 30.90 2.01
CA ALA A 476 -24.56 30.49 3.41
C ALA A 476 -24.81 28.98 3.64
N VAL A 477 -25.35 28.27 2.66
CA VAL A 477 -25.66 26.81 2.71
C VAL A 477 -24.68 26.00 1.84
N ALA A 478 -23.71 26.66 1.19
CA ALA A 478 -22.72 25.98 0.37
C ALA A 478 -21.79 25.08 1.21
N GLU A 479 -21.33 23.97 0.61
CA GLU A 479 -20.38 23.09 1.27
C GLU A 479 -19.03 23.81 1.45
N PRO A 480 -18.41 23.74 2.64
CA PRO A 480 -17.12 24.37 2.87
C PRO A 480 -16.04 23.70 1.99
N PRO A 481 -15.02 24.47 1.55
CA PRO A 481 -13.97 23.95 0.66
C PRO A 481 -13.16 22.81 1.29
N SER A 482 -13.13 22.70 2.62
CA SER A 482 -12.52 21.59 3.35
C SER A 482 -13.18 20.24 3.06
N TYR A 483 -14.43 20.19 2.58
CA TYR A 483 -15.10 18.92 2.24
C TYR A 483 -14.56 18.25 0.98
N ARG A 484 -13.72 18.95 0.21
CA ARG A 484 -13.04 18.40 -0.97
C ARG A 484 -11.92 17.43 -0.59
N GLY A 485 -11.28 17.64 0.56
CA GLY A 485 -10.23 16.79 1.11
C GLY A 485 -10.73 15.86 2.21
N SER A 486 -9.90 14.88 2.56
CA SER A 486 -10.07 14.04 3.76
C SER A 486 -8.98 14.39 4.76
N PHE A 487 -9.39 14.72 5.99
CA PHE A 487 -8.50 15.20 7.06
C PHE A 487 -8.74 14.42 8.34
N ASN A 488 -8.80 13.10 8.23
CA ASN A 488 -9.15 12.24 9.36
C ASN A 488 -7.94 12.03 10.29
N PRO A 489 -7.96 12.56 11.53
CA PRO A 489 -6.82 12.45 12.43
C PRO A 489 -6.71 11.07 13.10
N PHE A 490 -7.77 10.26 13.12
CA PHE A 490 -7.83 9.04 13.93
C PHE A 490 -6.81 7.97 13.53
N PRO A 491 -6.55 7.69 12.23
CA PRO A 491 -5.50 6.75 11.85
C PRO A 491 -4.12 7.13 12.39
N ALA A 492 -3.75 8.41 12.26
CA ALA A 492 -2.48 8.93 12.77
C ALA A 492 -2.43 8.89 14.31
N LEU A 493 -3.52 9.28 14.97
CA LEU A 493 -3.64 9.28 16.43
C LEU A 493 -3.38 7.90 17.02
N VAL A 494 -4.04 6.88 16.49
CA VAL A 494 -3.95 5.50 16.99
C VAL A 494 -2.52 4.98 16.91
N ILE A 495 -1.84 5.22 15.79
CA ILE A 495 -0.44 4.80 15.59
C ILE A 495 0.48 5.58 16.53
N GLY A 496 0.29 6.90 16.65
CA GLY A 496 1.10 7.75 17.53
C GLY A 496 0.98 7.39 19.00
N VAL A 497 -0.25 7.23 19.51
CA VAL A 497 -0.51 6.82 20.90
C VAL A 497 0.11 5.46 21.18
N THR A 498 0.00 4.52 20.23
CA THR A 498 0.65 3.21 20.35
C THR A 498 2.17 3.33 20.45
N GLY A 499 2.78 4.16 19.60
CA GLY A 499 4.21 4.45 19.66
C GLY A 499 4.64 4.98 21.02
N THR A 500 3.92 5.98 21.55
CA THR A 500 4.23 6.55 22.87
C THR A 500 4.02 5.56 24.02
N ALA A 501 2.96 4.76 23.99
CA ALA A 501 2.66 3.77 25.02
C ALA A 501 3.73 2.66 25.05
N MET A 502 4.20 2.24 23.88
CA MET A 502 5.20 1.18 23.76
C MET A 502 6.63 1.67 24.00
N ALA A 503 6.92 2.95 23.76
CA ALA A 503 8.18 3.57 24.21
C ALA A 503 8.31 3.58 25.74
N ALA A 504 7.19 3.58 26.47
CA ALA A 504 7.14 3.50 27.93
C ALA A 504 6.92 2.07 28.46
N HIS A 505 6.88 1.06 27.58
CA HIS A 505 6.64 -0.33 27.97
C HIS A 505 7.88 -0.93 28.63
N PHE A 506 7.70 -1.58 29.78
CA PHE A 506 8.78 -2.23 30.52
C PHE A 506 9.43 -3.37 29.73
N GLN A 507 10.77 -3.44 29.76
CA GLN A 507 11.56 -4.55 29.23
C GLN A 507 12.61 -4.98 30.25
N PRO A 508 13.03 -6.26 30.27
CA PRO A 508 13.96 -6.76 31.27
C PRO A 508 15.38 -6.19 31.12
N TYR A 509 15.83 -5.95 29.88
CA TYR A 509 17.18 -5.44 29.60
C TYR A 509 17.17 -3.98 29.11
N ARG A 510 18.18 -3.20 29.52
CA ARG A 510 18.32 -1.79 29.12
C ARG A 510 18.29 -1.61 27.61
N PHE A 511 19.03 -2.43 26.88
CA PHE A 511 19.07 -2.40 25.43
C PHE A 511 17.69 -2.61 24.78
N GLN A 512 16.88 -3.51 25.34
CA GLN A 512 15.52 -3.74 24.85
C GLN A 512 14.61 -2.54 25.11
N VAL A 513 14.75 -1.85 26.26
CA VAL A 513 14.05 -0.59 26.53
C VAL A 513 14.44 0.46 25.51
N GLU A 514 15.74 0.65 25.26
CA GLU A 514 16.24 1.67 24.31
C GLU A 514 15.75 1.43 22.88
N ILE A 515 15.74 0.18 22.40
CA ILE A 515 15.18 -0.15 21.09
C ILE A 515 13.65 0.08 21.06
N HIS A 516 12.94 -0.22 22.14
CA HIS A 516 11.49 0.05 22.21
C HIS A 516 11.17 1.54 22.16
N MET A 517 11.99 2.36 22.83
CA MET A 517 11.92 3.81 22.74
C MET A 517 12.22 4.28 21.30
N LEU A 518 13.23 3.71 20.63
CA LEU A 518 13.58 4.07 19.25
C LEU A 518 12.40 3.90 18.30
N TRP A 519 11.81 2.71 18.21
CA TRP A 519 10.69 2.49 17.28
C TRP A 519 9.41 3.20 17.73
N GLY A 520 9.14 3.27 19.04
CA GLY A 520 7.98 3.97 19.58
C GLY A 520 8.00 5.47 19.28
N ASN A 521 9.16 6.12 19.41
CA ASN A 521 9.36 7.53 19.07
C ASN A 521 9.23 7.78 17.56
N LEU A 522 9.67 6.85 16.71
CA LEU A 522 9.49 6.95 15.26
C LEU A 522 8.01 6.89 14.87
N LEU A 523 7.21 6.00 15.47
CA LEU A 523 5.76 5.95 15.24
C LEU A 523 5.03 7.19 15.78
N ALA A 524 5.47 7.74 16.92
CA ALA A 524 4.97 9.01 17.42
C ALA A 524 5.30 10.18 16.47
N GLY A 525 6.53 10.19 15.92
CA GLY A 525 6.97 11.16 14.92
C GLY A 525 6.12 11.12 13.64
N PHE A 526 5.77 9.92 13.16
CA PHE A 526 4.81 9.76 12.05
C PHE A 526 3.48 10.48 12.35
N ALA A 527 2.89 10.27 13.52
CA ALA A 527 1.62 10.87 13.87
C ALA A 527 1.67 12.40 13.90
N VAL A 528 2.73 12.98 14.50
CA VAL A 528 2.94 14.43 14.54
C VAL A 528 3.06 15.00 13.12
N LEU A 529 3.91 14.39 12.29
CA LEU A 529 4.12 14.85 10.91
C LEU A 529 2.86 14.70 10.04
N ARG A 530 2.08 13.63 10.26
CA ARG A 530 0.80 13.42 9.59
C ARG A 530 -0.26 14.43 10.02
N PHE A 531 -0.31 14.82 11.30
CA PHE A 531 -1.15 15.93 11.75
C PHE A 531 -0.76 17.25 11.09
N LEU A 532 0.54 17.52 10.95
CA LEU A 532 1.02 18.70 10.22
C LEU A 532 0.60 18.66 8.74
N THR A 533 0.67 17.49 8.08
CA THR A 533 0.14 17.31 6.73
C THR A 533 -1.34 17.69 6.65
N TYR A 534 -2.18 17.18 7.56
CA TYR A 534 -3.60 17.54 7.58
C TYR A 534 -3.81 19.02 7.86
N PHE A 535 -3.04 19.62 8.78
CA PHE A 535 -3.13 21.04 9.09
C PHE A 535 -2.83 21.92 7.88
N PHE A 536 -1.73 21.66 7.15
CA PHE A 536 -1.38 22.43 5.96
C PHE A 536 -2.38 22.22 4.80
N LEU A 537 -2.85 21.00 4.59
CA LEU A 537 -3.86 20.73 3.57
C LEU A 537 -5.25 21.24 3.96
N TRP A 538 -5.54 21.39 5.25
CA TRP A 538 -6.76 22.04 5.71
C TRP A 538 -6.73 23.55 5.43
N LEU A 539 -5.57 24.19 5.61
CA LEU A 539 -5.37 25.60 5.25
C LEU A 539 -5.48 25.83 3.74
N ASN A 540 -4.90 24.94 2.93
CA ASN A 540 -4.95 25.01 1.47
C ASN A 540 -5.38 23.65 0.86
N PRO A 541 -6.69 23.40 0.72
CA PRO A 541 -7.19 22.13 0.21
C PRO A 541 -6.81 21.89 -1.25
N PRO A 542 -6.54 20.63 -1.66
CA PRO A 542 -6.12 20.32 -3.01
C PRO A 542 -7.23 20.63 -4.02
N ARG A 543 -6.86 21.36 -5.07
CA ARG A 543 -7.77 21.74 -6.17
C ARG A 543 -7.51 20.97 -7.46
N SER A 544 -6.26 20.56 -7.67
CA SER A 544 -5.80 19.88 -8.89
C SER A 544 -5.92 18.37 -8.78
N LEU A 545 -6.06 17.70 -9.93
CA LEU A 545 -5.93 16.25 -10.07
C LEU A 545 -4.49 15.78 -9.90
N LEU A 546 -3.51 16.69 -9.96
CA LEU A 546 -2.09 16.38 -9.78
C LEU A 546 -1.73 16.18 -8.30
N PRO A 547 -0.78 15.28 -7.98
CA PRO A 547 -0.31 15.06 -6.61
C PRO A 547 0.27 16.34 -5.99
N SER A 548 -0.18 16.70 -4.77
CA SER A 548 0.23 17.94 -4.10
C SER A 548 1.58 17.84 -3.37
N ARG A 549 2.07 16.63 -3.10
CA ARG A 549 3.39 16.34 -2.50
C ARG A 549 3.72 17.18 -1.24
N PRO A 550 2.91 17.08 -0.17
CA PRO A 550 3.21 17.80 1.08
C PRO A 550 4.54 17.30 1.71
N PRO A 551 5.48 18.19 2.06
CA PRO A 551 6.82 17.77 2.53
C PRO A 551 6.78 17.00 3.86
N THR A 552 5.84 17.34 4.74
CA THR A 552 5.64 16.64 6.03
C THR A 552 5.24 15.18 5.84
N GLU A 553 4.57 14.85 4.74
CA GLU A 553 4.14 13.48 4.43
C GLU A 553 5.31 12.58 4.02
N ALA A 554 6.30 13.12 3.31
CA ALA A 554 7.51 12.37 2.99
C ALA A 554 8.26 11.94 4.26
N LEU A 555 8.37 12.87 5.22
CA LEU A 555 8.96 12.60 6.53
C LEU A 555 8.08 11.65 7.38
N ALA A 556 6.76 11.83 7.35
CA ALA A 556 5.82 10.94 8.04
C ALA A 556 5.99 9.50 7.55
N SER A 557 6.01 9.31 6.22
CA SER A 557 6.23 8.01 5.58
C SER A 557 7.55 7.38 6.01
N PHE A 558 8.62 8.18 6.09
CA PHE A 558 9.94 7.74 6.53
C PHE A 558 9.91 7.29 8.00
N CYS A 559 9.35 8.09 8.90
CA CYS A 559 9.23 7.75 10.32
C CYS A 559 8.43 6.47 10.53
N LEU A 560 7.34 6.27 9.78
CA LEU A 560 6.52 5.08 9.85
C LEU A 560 7.25 3.83 9.33
N ALA A 561 7.93 3.93 8.19
CA ALA A 561 8.71 2.83 7.63
C ALA A 561 9.88 2.47 8.56
N ALA A 562 10.69 3.46 8.97
CA ALA A 562 11.80 3.25 9.90
C ALA A 562 11.33 2.67 11.24
N GLY A 563 10.21 3.17 11.79
CA GLY A 563 9.60 2.63 13.00
C GLY A 563 9.19 1.16 12.84
N GLY A 564 8.57 0.81 11.71
CA GLY A 564 8.21 -0.59 11.40
C GLY A 564 9.43 -1.51 11.27
N MET A 565 10.50 -1.04 10.62
CA MET A 565 11.76 -1.80 10.50
C MET A 565 12.43 -2.02 11.87
N ALA A 566 12.56 -0.95 12.66
CA ALA A 566 13.12 -1.04 14.01
C ALA A 566 12.30 -1.96 14.92
N PHE A 567 10.97 -1.96 14.77
CA PHE A 567 10.09 -2.87 15.49
C PHE A 567 10.31 -4.34 15.09
N MET A 568 10.55 -4.64 13.81
CA MET A 568 10.93 -6.00 13.41
C MET A 568 12.31 -6.42 13.94
N LEU A 569 13.26 -5.48 14.06
CA LEU A 569 14.59 -5.74 14.63
C LEU A 569 14.58 -5.84 16.17
N SER A 570 13.49 -5.44 16.83
CA SER A 570 13.36 -5.47 18.29
C SER A 570 12.83 -6.80 18.85
N THR A 571 12.86 -7.87 18.06
CA THR A 571 12.50 -9.21 18.56
C THR A 571 13.44 -9.62 19.69
N GLU A 572 12.90 -10.31 20.68
CA GLU A 572 13.66 -10.72 21.87
C GLU A 572 14.91 -11.52 21.47
N GLU A 573 14.79 -12.49 20.56
CA GLU A 573 15.93 -13.28 20.08
C GLU A 573 17.00 -12.47 19.35
N VAL A 574 16.63 -11.46 18.55
CA VAL A 574 17.61 -10.57 17.88
C VAL A 574 18.32 -9.73 18.94
N THR A 575 17.60 -9.21 19.92
CA THR A 575 18.22 -8.43 20.99
C THR A 575 19.15 -9.27 21.88
N ILE A 576 18.76 -10.51 22.18
CA ILE A 576 19.60 -11.48 22.91
C ILE A 576 20.84 -11.82 22.10
N ALA A 577 20.70 -12.10 20.79
CA ALA A 577 21.83 -12.39 19.92
C ALA A 577 22.81 -11.21 19.83
N ALA A 578 22.30 -9.98 19.82
CA ALA A 578 23.12 -8.77 19.86
C ALA A 578 23.89 -8.64 21.18
N MET A 579 23.21 -8.82 22.32
CA MET A 579 23.82 -8.78 23.66
C MET A 579 24.89 -9.87 23.84
N ARG A 580 24.61 -11.12 23.43
CA ARG A 580 25.58 -12.24 23.47
C ARG A 580 26.85 -11.98 22.66
N ARG A 581 26.74 -11.21 21.57
CA ARG A 581 27.87 -10.84 20.71
C ARG A 581 28.53 -9.51 21.11
N GLY A 582 28.07 -8.85 22.18
CA GLY A 582 28.55 -7.53 22.60
C GLY A 582 28.31 -6.44 21.55
N ARG A 583 27.18 -6.53 20.83
CA ARG A 583 26.77 -5.57 19.77
C ARG A 583 25.40 -4.95 20.07
N ASP A 584 25.11 -4.72 21.33
CA ASP A 584 23.89 -4.14 21.89
C ASP A 584 23.88 -2.59 21.85
N ASP A 585 24.45 -2.01 20.77
CA ASP A 585 24.44 -0.56 20.55
C ASP A 585 23.16 -0.11 19.82
N SER A 586 22.33 0.69 20.49
CA SER A 586 21.08 1.24 19.91
C SER A 586 21.36 2.13 18.69
N MET A 587 22.49 2.84 18.65
CA MET A 587 22.87 3.68 17.51
C MET A 587 23.13 2.84 16.25
N MET A 588 23.79 1.68 16.38
CA MET A 588 23.95 0.73 15.28
C MET A 588 22.60 0.30 14.69
N PHE A 589 21.63 -0.07 15.53
CA PHE A 589 20.30 -0.48 15.08
C PHE A 589 19.53 0.67 14.42
N ALA A 590 19.64 1.89 14.95
CA ALA A 590 19.06 3.07 14.33
C ALA A 590 19.65 3.33 12.94
N ASN A 591 20.97 3.30 12.79
CA ASN A 591 21.64 3.52 11.50
C ASN A 591 21.29 2.45 10.46
N VAL A 592 21.22 1.17 10.86
CA VAL A 592 20.80 0.08 9.97
C VAL A 592 19.36 0.27 9.51
N THR A 593 18.46 0.57 10.44
CA THR A 593 17.05 0.87 10.14
C THR A 593 16.92 2.03 9.15
N VAL A 594 17.62 3.14 9.38
CA VAL A 594 17.59 4.32 8.52
C VAL A 594 18.16 4.00 7.14
N ALA A 595 19.29 3.31 7.07
CA ALA A 595 19.93 2.94 5.80
C ALA A 595 19.02 2.05 4.94
N ILE A 596 18.42 1.02 5.53
CA ILE A 596 17.47 0.13 4.84
C ILE A 596 16.23 0.90 4.38
N THR A 597 15.71 1.81 5.21
CA THR A 597 14.57 2.66 4.86
C THR A 597 14.89 3.58 3.67
N CYS A 598 16.04 4.25 3.69
CA CYS A 598 16.49 5.09 2.58
C CYS A 598 16.69 4.29 1.29
N LEU A 599 17.29 3.10 1.37
CA LEU A 599 17.46 2.21 0.23
C LEU A 599 16.11 1.81 -0.37
N ALA A 600 15.13 1.44 0.47
CA ALA A 600 13.78 1.10 0.04
C ALA A 600 13.07 2.29 -0.62
N PHE A 601 13.27 3.51 -0.12
CA PHE A 601 12.70 4.72 -0.71
C PHE A 601 13.32 5.04 -2.08
N CYS A 602 14.64 4.92 -2.22
CA CYS A 602 15.32 5.03 -3.51
C CYS A 602 14.77 4.00 -4.52
N TRP A 603 14.57 2.76 -4.07
CA TRP A 603 13.97 1.72 -4.89
C TRP A 603 12.54 2.07 -5.32
N LEU A 604 11.70 2.56 -4.41
CA LEU A 604 10.33 3.01 -4.73
C LEU A 604 10.30 4.15 -5.74
N VAL A 605 11.20 5.13 -5.63
CA VAL A 605 11.36 6.19 -6.64
C VAL A 605 11.71 5.57 -8.00
N GLY A 606 12.61 4.58 -8.03
CA GLY A 606 12.95 3.84 -9.25
C GLY A 606 11.73 3.14 -9.87
N VAL A 607 10.94 2.41 -9.08
CA VAL A 607 9.77 1.66 -9.58
C VAL A 607 8.66 2.59 -10.05
N VAL A 608 8.27 3.58 -9.23
CA VAL A 608 7.20 4.53 -9.58
C VAL A 608 7.64 5.44 -10.74
N GLY A 609 8.91 5.88 -10.72
CA GLY A 609 9.52 6.67 -11.78
C GLY A 609 9.58 5.91 -13.11
N PHE A 610 9.93 4.62 -13.09
CA PHE A 610 9.92 3.77 -14.28
C PHE A 610 8.51 3.64 -14.87
N LYS A 611 7.49 3.42 -14.03
CA LYS A 611 6.09 3.42 -14.47
C LYS A 611 5.67 4.76 -15.07
N ALA A 612 6.01 5.87 -14.42
CA ALA A 612 5.71 7.22 -14.91
C ALA A 612 6.38 7.49 -16.27
N PHE A 613 7.66 7.13 -16.41
CA PHE A 613 8.41 7.25 -17.66
C PHE A 613 7.78 6.49 -18.82
N LEU A 614 7.32 5.26 -18.59
CA LEU A 614 6.61 4.46 -19.61
C LEU A 614 5.30 5.13 -20.03
N ARG A 615 4.54 5.70 -19.08
CA ARG A 615 3.30 6.43 -19.39
C ARG A 615 3.56 7.70 -20.19
N THR A 616 4.59 8.49 -19.85
CA THR A 616 4.94 9.72 -20.60
C THR A 616 5.25 9.46 -22.07
N ARG A 617 5.81 8.28 -22.41
CA ARG A 617 6.08 7.90 -23.80
C ARG A 617 4.86 7.39 -24.57
N SER A 618 3.82 6.97 -23.86
CA SER A 618 2.65 6.33 -24.46
C SER A 618 1.44 7.27 -24.53
N SER A 619 1.37 8.26 -23.64
CA SER A 619 0.33 9.28 -23.61
C SER A 619 0.71 10.52 -24.44
N PRO A 620 -0.27 11.26 -24.97
CA PRO A 620 -0.02 12.54 -25.64
C PRO A 620 0.65 13.56 -24.69
N LYS A 621 1.43 14.48 -25.25
CA LYS A 621 2.12 15.53 -24.46
C LYS A 621 1.07 16.42 -23.79
N VAL A 622 1.07 16.43 -22.46
CA VAL A 622 0.23 17.33 -21.66
C VAL A 622 1.00 18.64 -21.42
N SER A 623 0.40 19.79 -21.76
CA SER A 623 0.90 21.10 -21.35
C SER A 623 0.43 21.41 -19.93
N PHE A 624 1.37 21.65 -19.03
CA PHE A 624 1.05 22.11 -17.68
C PHE A 624 0.90 23.64 -17.72
N HIS A 625 -0.23 24.13 -17.23
CA HIS A 625 -0.42 25.56 -16.99
C HIS A 625 -0.08 25.86 -15.53
N ASP A 626 0.74 26.88 -15.32
CA ASP A 626 0.98 27.39 -13.98
C ASP A 626 -0.29 28.09 -13.49
N THR A 627 -0.69 27.78 -12.25
CA THR A 627 -1.86 28.38 -11.61
C THR A 627 -1.50 29.55 -10.70
N ALA A 628 -0.21 29.92 -10.67
CA ALA A 628 0.34 31.02 -9.87
C ALA A 628 -0.12 32.41 -10.38
#